data_AF-A0A9E1HA73-F1
#
_entry.id   AF-A0A9E1HA73-F1
#
_cell.length_a   1.000
_cell.length_b   1.000
_cell.length_c   1.000
_cell.angle_alpha   90.00
_cell.angle_beta   90.00
_cell.angle_gamma   90.00
#
_symmetry.space_group_name_H-M   'P 1'
#
loop_
_entity.id
_entity.type
_entity.pdbx_description
1 polymer ?
#
loop_
_entity_poly.entity_id
_entity_poly.type
_entity_poly.pdbx_seq_one_letter_code
_entity_poly.pdbx_strand_id
1 'polypeptide(L)'
;MKRLRKSVILLFLIAMCLFICSCGRSKKAECPFTEITWENTLDEVLALEGEPLDSYPSTYSGTTYTFSKDFHDMSGTIKYMFDDNDRLMSMAWLYIPESKDDLENVYQTLCDETTQAYGESGFDSDMGTAKGNVWYLESGNIIVGVMSTGVNEAVQYQFLHPDVSNEKPQ
;
A
#
# COMPACT_ATOMS: atom_id res chain seq x y z
N MET A 1 -46.89 0.21 33.10
CA MET A 1 -46.61 0.53 31.67
C MET A 1 -45.75 1.79 31.45
N LYS A 2 -46.00 2.93 32.12
CA LYS A 2 -45.21 4.18 31.90
C LYS A 2 -43.72 4.09 32.31
N ARG A 3 -43.37 3.38 33.38
CA ARG A 3 -41.96 3.19 33.82
C ARG A 3 -41.16 2.21 32.94
N LEU A 4 -41.82 1.18 32.42
CA LEU A 4 -41.22 0.20 31.52
C LEU A 4 -40.90 0.83 30.14
N ARG A 5 -41.82 1.66 29.60
CA ARG A 5 -41.58 2.44 28.37
C ARG A 5 -40.41 3.43 28.50
N LYS A 6 -40.26 4.11 29.65
CA LYS A 6 -39.14 5.03 29.87
C LYS A 6 -37.79 4.33 29.95
N SER A 7 -37.75 3.11 30.51
CA SER A 7 -36.51 2.34 30.65
C SER A 7 -36.04 1.75 29.30
N VAL A 8 -36.98 1.32 28.45
CA VAL A 8 -36.68 0.81 27.10
C VAL A 8 -36.18 1.93 26.17
N ILE A 9 -36.77 3.13 26.25
CA ILE A 9 -36.33 4.29 25.45
C ILE A 9 -34.92 4.73 25.86
N LEU A 10 -34.58 4.69 27.15
CA LEU A 10 -33.26 5.04 27.65
C LEU A 10 -32.18 4.04 27.20
N LEU A 11 -32.51 2.74 27.18
CA LEU A 11 -31.63 1.67 26.67
C LEU A 11 -31.37 1.79 25.16
N PHE A 12 -32.38 2.17 24.37
CA PHE A 12 -32.22 2.43 22.94
C PHE A 12 -31.34 3.64 22.64
N LEU A 13 -31.44 4.72 23.43
CA LEU A 13 -30.59 5.91 23.28
C LEU A 13 -29.12 5.64 23.64
N ILE A 14 -28.86 4.84 24.68
CA ILE A 14 -27.49 4.46 25.08
C ILE A 14 -26.87 3.51 24.03
N ALA A 15 -27.64 2.57 23.48
CA ALA A 15 -27.19 1.69 22.40
C ALA A 15 -26.88 2.48 21.11
N MET A 16 -27.64 3.54 20.82
CA MET A 16 -27.42 4.39 19.64
C MET A 16 -26.18 5.29 19.79
N CYS A 17 -25.83 5.71 21.00
CA CYS A 17 -24.58 6.46 21.27
C CYS A 17 -23.31 5.61 21.10
N LEU A 18 -23.39 4.28 21.20
CA LEU A 18 -22.24 3.38 21.01
C LEU A 18 -21.88 3.16 19.52
N PHE A 19 -22.73 3.60 18.58
CA PHE A 19 -22.47 3.47 17.15
C PHE A 19 -21.88 4.73 16.48
N ILE A 20 -21.66 5.82 17.22
CA ILE A 20 -21.28 7.13 16.63
C ILE A 20 -19.85 7.56 16.96
N CYS A 21 -18.99 6.64 17.38
CA CYS A 21 -17.57 6.92 17.61
C CYS A 21 -16.66 5.92 16.88
N SER A 22 -16.95 5.65 15.60
CA SER A 22 -15.86 5.43 14.65
C SER A 22 -15.48 6.79 14.08
N CYS A 23 -14.83 7.62 14.91
CA CYS A 23 -14.06 8.73 14.37
C CYS A 23 -12.90 8.10 13.62
N GLY A 24 -13.12 7.87 12.33
CA GLY A 24 -12.11 7.43 11.37
C GLY A 24 -11.03 8.48 11.27
N ARG A 25 -10.06 8.44 12.18
CA ARG A 25 -8.72 8.91 11.83
C ARG A 25 -8.29 8.01 10.69
N SER A 26 -8.14 8.58 9.51
CA SER A 26 -7.47 7.94 8.38
C SER A 26 -6.19 7.32 8.92
N LYS A 27 -6.14 5.98 8.95
CA LYS A 27 -4.96 5.27 9.43
C LYS A 27 -3.87 5.60 8.42
N LYS A 28 -2.78 6.22 8.89
CA LYS A 28 -1.63 6.52 8.02
C LYS A 28 -1.17 5.18 7.43
N ALA A 29 -1.01 5.15 6.12
CA ALA A 29 -0.46 3.99 5.43
C ALA A 29 0.97 3.75 5.95
N GLU A 30 1.18 2.56 6.49
CA GLU A 30 2.49 2.06 6.91
C GLU A 30 2.93 1.00 5.90
N CYS A 31 4.16 1.16 5.41
CA CYS A 31 4.76 0.24 4.45
C CYS A 31 5.21 -1.03 5.19
N PRO A 32 4.68 -2.23 4.85
CA PRO A 32 4.91 -3.41 5.67
C PRO A 32 6.29 -4.07 5.47
N PHE A 33 7.06 -3.61 4.48
CA PHE A 33 8.34 -4.20 4.07
C PHE A 33 9.54 -3.28 4.31
N THR A 34 9.37 -2.14 4.98
CA THR A 34 10.48 -1.26 5.41
C THR A 34 10.07 -0.34 6.56
N GLU A 35 11.04 0.08 7.36
CA GLU A 35 10.86 1.11 8.41
C GLU A 35 11.05 2.54 7.87
N ILE A 36 11.49 2.68 6.61
CA ILE A 36 11.65 3.98 5.95
C ILE A 36 10.30 4.68 5.79
N THR A 37 10.31 5.98 6.05
CA THR A 37 9.15 6.88 5.97
C THR A 37 9.43 8.03 5.01
N TRP A 38 8.41 8.81 4.68
CA TRP A 38 8.51 9.96 3.78
C TRP A 38 9.52 11.04 4.21
N GLU A 39 9.85 11.10 5.51
CA GLU A 39 10.81 12.08 6.05
C GLU A 39 12.26 11.60 5.94
N ASN A 40 12.49 10.35 5.55
CA ASN A 40 13.83 9.79 5.50
C ASN A 40 14.60 10.22 4.26
N THR A 41 15.89 10.42 4.48
CA THR A 41 16.88 10.79 3.46
C THR A 41 17.49 9.55 2.81
N LEU A 42 18.20 9.75 1.69
CA LEU A 42 18.96 8.67 1.05
C LEU A 42 20.00 8.05 2.01
N ASP A 43 20.70 8.85 2.82
CA ASP A 43 21.70 8.35 3.76
C ASP A 43 21.08 7.39 4.79
N GLU A 44 19.85 7.65 5.22
CA GLU A 44 19.12 6.76 6.14
C GLU A 44 18.63 5.49 5.44
N VAL A 45 18.24 5.58 4.16
CA VAL A 45 17.94 4.39 3.35
C VAL A 45 19.19 3.52 3.21
N LEU A 46 20.34 4.11 2.86
CA LEU A 46 21.61 3.38 2.74
C LEU A 46 22.08 2.79 4.07
N ALA A 47 21.84 3.48 5.18
CA ALA A 47 22.14 2.96 6.51
C ALA A 47 21.30 1.73 6.87
N LEU A 48 20.04 1.68 6.42
CA LEU A 48 19.14 0.53 6.64
C LEU A 48 19.42 -0.62 5.67
N GLU A 49 19.53 -0.32 4.37
CA GLU A 49 19.52 -1.32 3.30
C GLU A 49 20.93 -1.73 2.83
N GLY A 50 21.95 -0.92 3.14
CA GLY A 50 23.32 -1.11 2.64
C GLY A 50 23.53 -0.53 1.25
N GLU A 51 24.37 -1.19 0.45
CA GLU A 51 24.69 -0.75 -0.91
C GLU A 51 23.58 -1.13 -1.90
N PRO A 52 23.18 -0.22 -2.81
CA PRO A 52 22.16 -0.52 -3.81
C PRO A 52 22.66 -1.56 -4.82
N LEU A 53 21.76 -2.45 -5.25
CA LEU A 53 21.99 -3.37 -6.36
C LEU A 53 22.05 -2.62 -7.70
N ASP A 54 21.23 -1.58 -7.83
CA ASP A 54 21.11 -0.78 -9.03
C ASP A 54 20.57 0.62 -8.70
N SER A 55 20.86 1.58 -9.59
CA SER A 55 20.32 2.93 -9.52
C SER A 55 20.05 3.48 -10.92
N TYR A 56 18.90 4.10 -11.12
CA TYR A 56 18.49 4.65 -12.42
C TYR A 56 17.55 5.86 -12.25
N PRO A 57 17.32 6.67 -13.30
CA PRO A 57 16.45 7.84 -13.19
C PRO A 57 15.06 7.51 -12.66
N SER A 58 14.60 8.28 -11.67
CA SER A 58 13.27 8.20 -11.10
C SER A 58 12.23 8.80 -12.06
N THR A 59 11.01 8.26 -12.01
CA THR A 59 9.85 8.88 -12.66
C THR A 59 9.50 10.25 -12.09
N TYR A 60 10.05 10.60 -10.91
CA TYR A 60 9.87 11.87 -10.22
C TYR A 60 11.05 12.84 -10.47
N SER A 61 11.81 12.66 -11.55
CA SER A 61 12.96 13.49 -11.94
C SER A 61 14.22 13.35 -11.07
N GLY A 62 14.17 12.60 -9.97
CA GLY A 62 15.33 12.25 -9.14
C GLY A 62 15.96 10.91 -9.53
N THR A 63 16.36 10.14 -8.51
CA THR A 63 16.98 8.82 -8.67
C THR A 63 16.17 7.72 -7.96
N THR A 64 16.08 6.56 -8.59
CA THR A 64 15.58 5.32 -7.99
C THR A 64 16.76 4.47 -7.52
N TYR A 65 16.69 3.95 -6.31
CA TYR A 65 17.66 3.01 -5.76
C TYR A 65 16.98 1.68 -5.47
N THR A 66 17.59 0.58 -5.90
CA THR A 66 17.05 -0.78 -5.75
C THR A 66 17.91 -1.61 -4.81
N PHE A 67 17.28 -2.33 -3.88
CA PHE A 67 17.93 -3.17 -2.89
C PHE A 67 17.28 -4.56 -2.85
N SER A 68 18.00 -5.58 -2.40
CA SER A 68 17.40 -6.88 -2.06
C SER A 68 16.45 -6.70 -0.88
N LYS A 69 15.26 -7.30 -0.93
CA LYS A 69 14.32 -7.27 0.19
C LYS A 69 13.45 -8.52 0.21
N ASP A 70 13.58 -9.29 1.28
CA ASP A 70 12.65 -10.37 1.59
C ASP A 70 11.38 -9.78 2.21
N PHE A 71 10.23 -10.25 1.75
CA PHE A 71 8.93 -9.94 2.33
C PHE A 71 8.01 -11.15 2.20
N HIS A 72 7.33 -11.55 3.28
CA HIS A 72 6.55 -12.80 3.32
C HIS A 72 7.35 -14.03 2.85
N ASP A 73 8.61 -14.14 3.29
CA ASP A 73 9.58 -15.19 2.90
C ASP A 73 9.87 -15.27 1.38
N MET A 74 9.45 -14.26 0.60
CA MET A 74 9.74 -14.14 -0.83
C MET A 74 10.93 -13.20 -1.05
N SER A 75 11.97 -13.72 -1.71
CA SER A 75 13.13 -12.92 -2.08
C SER A 75 12.83 -12.03 -3.27
N GLY A 76 12.52 -10.77 -2.97
CA GLY A 76 12.25 -9.73 -3.95
C GLY A 76 13.27 -8.60 -3.91
N THR A 77 12.84 -7.46 -4.43
CA THR A 77 13.59 -6.20 -4.37
C THR A 77 12.70 -5.08 -3.87
N ILE A 78 13.28 -4.12 -3.17
CA ILE A 78 12.63 -2.87 -2.82
C ILE A 78 13.25 -1.72 -3.59
N LYS A 79 12.42 -0.78 -4.02
CA LYS A 79 12.80 0.43 -4.75
C LYS A 79 12.37 1.65 -3.97
N TYR A 80 13.31 2.58 -3.78
CA TYR A 80 13.07 3.91 -3.24
C TYR A 80 13.26 4.92 -4.36
N MET A 81 12.20 5.67 -4.67
CA MET A 81 12.19 6.62 -5.78
C MET A 81 12.13 8.03 -5.23
N PHE A 82 13.21 8.79 -5.44
CA PHE A 82 13.33 10.18 -4.99
C PHE A 82 12.96 11.16 -6.11
N ASP A 83 12.58 12.37 -5.74
CA ASP A 83 12.45 13.50 -6.66
C ASP A 83 13.78 14.25 -6.86
N ASP A 84 13.76 15.33 -7.63
CA ASP A 84 14.92 16.20 -7.88
C ASP A 84 15.31 17.11 -6.70
N ASN A 85 14.56 17.05 -5.60
CA ASN A 85 14.84 17.72 -4.33
C ASN A 85 15.23 16.71 -3.23
N ASP A 86 15.60 15.49 -3.62
CA ASP A 86 15.97 14.38 -2.73
C ASP A 86 14.88 13.99 -1.70
N ARG A 87 13.60 14.21 -2.03
CA ARG A 87 12.46 13.77 -1.23
C ARG A 87 11.97 12.40 -1.71
N LEU A 88 11.69 11.50 -0.78
CA LEU A 88 11.16 10.17 -1.11
C LEU A 88 9.70 10.28 -1.58
N MET A 89 9.45 9.85 -2.82
CA MET A 89 8.13 9.92 -3.45
C MET A 89 7.41 8.58 -3.56
N SER A 90 8.16 7.47 -3.57
CA SER A 90 7.57 6.15 -3.71
C SER A 90 8.48 5.07 -3.12
N MET A 91 7.85 4.09 -2.49
CA MET A 91 8.46 2.84 -2.05
C MET A 91 7.73 1.68 -2.74
N ALA A 92 8.45 0.83 -3.47
CA ALA A 92 7.84 -0.28 -4.19
C ALA A 92 8.62 -1.57 -3.96
N TRP A 93 7.94 -2.60 -3.46
CA TRP A 93 8.45 -3.95 -3.43
C TRP A 93 8.04 -4.68 -4.71
N LEU A 94 8.97 -5.42 -5.30
CA LEU A 94 8.80 -6.20 -6.53
C LEU A 94 9.26 -7.63 -6.29
N TYR A 95 8.42 -8.57 -6.69
CA TYR A 95 8.72 -10.00 -6.69
C TYR A 95 8.42 -10.62 -8.05
N ILE A 96 9.22 -11.62 -8.42
CA ILE A 96 9.13 -12.36 -9.68
C ILE A 96 8.74 -13.80 -9.32
N PRO A 97 7.44 -14.15 -9.37
CA PRO A 97 6.96 -15.50 -9.09
C PRO A 97 7.47 -16.53 -10.08
N GLU A 98 7.56 -17.79 -9.65
CA GLU A 98 8.00 -18.90 -10.51
C GLU A 98 6.91 -19.37 -11.49
N SER A 99 5.65 -19.02 -11.24
CA SER A 99 4.51 -19.43 -12.06
C SER A 99 3.37 -18.42 -12.00
N LYS A 100 2.44 -18.54 -12.94
CA LYS A 100 1.20 -17.75 -12.93
C LYS A 100 0.32 -18.04 -11.72
N ASP A 101 0.25 -19.29 -11.26
CA ASP A 101 -0.54 -19.63 -10.07
C ASP A 101 0.06 -18.98 -8.82
N ASP A 102 1.40 -18.95 -8.71
CA ASP A 102 2.11 -18.26 -7.64
C ASP A 102 1.86 -16.73 -7.70
N LEU A 103 1.93 -16.14 -8.91
CA LEU A 103 1.59 -14.73 -9.14
C LEU A 103 0.21 -14.35 -8.61
N GLU A 104 -0.83 -15.14 -8.96
CA GLU A 104 -2.20 -14.86 -8.56
C GLU A 104 -2.39 -15.05 -7.05
N ASN A 105 -1.75 -16.05 -6.44
CA ASN A 105 -1.79 -16.25 -4.99
C ASN A 105 -1.17 -15.08 -4.24
N VAL A 106 0.05 -14.66 -4.63
CA VAL A 106 0.74 -13.53 -4.00
C VAL A 106 -0.06 -12.24 -4.18
N TYR A 107 -0.56 -11.97 -5.39
CA TYR A 107 -1.41 -10.81 -5.66
C TYR A 107 -2.64 -10.77 -4.75
N GLN A 108 -3.36 -11.89 -4.64
CA GLN A 108 -4.56 -11.96 -3.82
C GLN A 108 -4.23 -11.77 -2.34
N THR A 109 -3.17 -12.39 -1.83
CA THR A 109 -2.71 -12.20 -0.44
C THR A 109 -2.42 -10.72 -0.14
N LEU A 110 -1.69 -10.04 -1.01
CA LEU A 110 -1.39 -8.61 -0.83
C LEU A 110 -2.65 -7.75 -0.88
N CYS A 111 -3.58 -8.05 -1.79
CA CYS A 111 -4.87 -7.34 -1.87
C CYS A 111 -5.72 -7.56 -0.61
N ASP A 112 -5.79 -8.79 -0.10
CA ASP A 112 -6.56 -9.15 1.08
C ASP A 112 -6.00 -8.45 2.34
N GLU A 113 -4.68 -8.46 2.52
CA GLU A 113 -4.01 -7.77 3.62
C GLU A 113 -4.21 -6.25 3.56
N THR A 114 -4.08 -5.66 2.36
CA THR A 114 -4.29 -4.22 2.17
C THR A 114 -5.74 -3.85 2.45
N THR A 115 -6.70 -4.65 1.97
CA THR A 115 -8.12 -4.44 2.24
C THR A 115 -8.46 -4.60 3.71
N GLN A 116 -7.88 -5.57 4.39
CA GLN A 116 -8.05 -5.75 5.83
C GLN A 116 -7.52 -4.54 6.62
N ALA A 117 -6.40 -3.95 6.18
CA ALA A 117 -5.77 -2.83 6.86
C ALA A 117 -6.43 -1.47 6.57
N TYR A 118 -6.92 -1.25 5.35
CA TYR A 118 -7.30 0.07 4.85
C TYR A 118 -8.70 0.16 4.23
N GLY A 119 -9.44 -0.94 4.19
CA GLY A 119 -10.76 -1.03 3.54
C GLY A 119 -10.67 -1.34 2.05
N GLU A 120 -11.81 -1.37 1.37
CA GLU A 120 -11.90 -1.78 -0.04
C GLU A 120 -11.08 -0.90 -0.99
N SER A 121 -10.53 -1.53 -2.02
CA SER A 121 -9.90 -0.82 -3.14
C SER A 121 -10.90 0.12 -3.81
N GLY A 122 -10.43 1.31 -4.19
CA GLY A 122 -11.24 2.28 -4.92
C GLY A 122 -11.16 2.14 -6.44
N PHE A 123 -10.32 1.23 -6.94
CA PHE A 123 -10.14 0.94 -8.36
C PHE A 123 -9.71 -0.51 -8.53
N ASP A 124 -10.35 -1.23 -9.44
CA ASP A 124 -9.97 -2.59 -9.81
C ASP A 124 -9.89 -2.66 -11.33
N SER A 125 -8.82 -3.29 -11.83
CA SER A 125 -8.60 -3.50 -13.25
C SER A 125 -8.08 -4.91 -13.49
N ASP A 126 -8.63 -5.56 -14.50
CA ASP A 126 -8.16 -6.85 -14.99
C ASP A 126 -8.22 -6.86 -16.52
N MET A 127 -7.04 -6.89 -17.15
CA MET A 127 -6.85 -7.01 -18.59
C MET A 127 -6.31 -8.39 -18.99
N GLY A 128 -6.38 -9.38 -18.09
CA GLY A 128 -5.89 -10.74 -18.25
C GLY A 128 -4.37 -10.90 -18.17
N THR A 129 -3.62 -9.93 -18.70
CA THR A 129 -2.14 -9.87 -18.66
C THR A 129 -1.61 -8.84 -17.68
N ALA A 130 -2.49 -7.97 -17.18
CA ALA A 130 -2.17 -7.02 -16.12
C ALA A 130 -3.41 -6.85 -15.26
N LYS A 131 -3.20 -6.78 -13.94
CA LYS A 131 -4.25 -6.45 -12.98
C LYS A 131 -3.72 -5.44 -11.99
N GLY A 132 -4.60 -4.65 -11.40
CA GLY A 132 -4.19 -3.69 -10.40
C GLY A 132 -5.33 -3.16 -9.57
N ASN A 133 -5.06 -3.02 -8.28
CA ASN A 133 -5.90 -2.39 -7.29
C ASN A 133 -5.25 -1.11 -6.75
N VAL A 134 -6.08 -0.11 -6.44
CA VAL A 134 -5.62 1.16 -5.84
C VAL A 134 -6.46 1.52 -4.61
N TRP A 135 -5.80 1.68 -3.48
CA TRP A 135 -6.37 2.23 -2.26
C TRP A 135 -6.01 3.71 -2.18
N TYR A 136 -7.05 4.55 -2.22
CA TYR A 136 -6.92 6.00 -2.17
C TYR A 136 -6.98 6.46 -0.71
N LEU A 137 -5.86 6.94 -0.18
CA LEU A 137 -5.73 7.34 1.23
C LEU A 137 -5.17 8.77 1.31
N GLU A 138 -5.57 9.51 2.34
CA GLU A 138 -5.03 10.85 2.61
C GLU A 138 -3.50 10.83 2.84
N SER A 139 -2.98 9.71 3.36
CA SER A 139 -1.55 9.49 3.60
C SER A 139 -0.77 9.07 2.34
N GLY A 140 -1.41 9.05 1.18
CA GLY A 140 -0.85 8.59 -0.07
C GLY A 140 -1.40 7.24 -0.51
N ASN A 141 -1.46 7.03 -1.82
CA ASN A 141 -2.10 5.86 -2.41
C ASN A 141 -1.25 4.60 -2.23
N ILE A 142 -1.93 3.47 -2.16
CA ILE A 142 -1.32 2.15 -2.21
C ILE A 142 -1.76 1.49 -3.51
N ILE A 143 -0.81 0.88 -4.22
CA ILE A 143 -1.04 0.17 -5.48
C ILE A 143 -0.51 -1.25 -5.33
N VAL A 144 -1.38 -2.23 -5.58
CA VAL A 144 -0.97 -3.63 -5.77
C VAL A 144 -1.26 -3.97 -7.22
N GLY A 145 -0.25 -4.42 -7.96
CA GLY A 145 -0.41 -4.72 -9.37
C GLY A 145 0.41 -5.92 -9.82
N VAL A 146 -0.05 -6.54 -10.91
CA VAL A 146 0.63 -7.64 -11.56
C VAL A 146 0.79 -7.40 -13.04
N MET A 147 1.86 -7.99 -13.58
CA MET A 147 2.07 -8.13 -15.01
C MET A 147 2.44 -9.58 -15.32
N SER A 148 1.78 -10.13 -16.34
CA SER A 148 2.03 -11.45 -16.89
C SER A 148 2.26 -11.36 -18.38
N THR A 149 3.41 -11.85 -18.82
CA THR A 149 3.74 -11.98 -20.26
C THR A 149 3.60 -13.42 -20.75
N GLY A 150 3.24 -14.36 -19.86
CA GLY A 150 3.27 -15.81 -20.10
C GLY A 150 4.68 -16.40 -20.15
N VAL A 151 5.73 -15.56 -20.02
CA VAL A 151 7.13 -15.97 -19.91
C VAL A 151 7.73 -15.42 -18.61
N ASN A 152 7.43 -14.16 -18.30
CA ASN A 152 7.80 -13.50 -17.06
C ASN A 152 6.54 -13.04 -16.34
N GLU A 153 6.58 -13.23 -15.02
CA GLU A 153 5.54 -12.84 -14.08
C GLU A 153 6.13 -11.82 -13.10
N ALA A 154 5.35 -10.82 -12.70
CA ALA A 154 5.80 -9.82 -11.74
C ALA A 154 4.64 -9.32 -10.87
N VAL A 155 4.85 -9.27 -9.56
CA VAL A 155 3.99 -8.58 -8.60
C VAL A 155 4.70 -7.33 -8.10
N GLN A 156 3.99 -6.21 -8.04
CA GLN A 156 4.46 -4.99 -7.41
C GLN A 156 3.50 -4.57 -6.30
N TYR A 157 4.07 -4.22 -5.14
CA TYR A 157 3.37 -3.59 -4.03
C TYR A 157 3.98 -2.23 -3.74
N GLN A 158 3.25 -1.16 -4.03
CA GLN A 158 3.77 0.20 -4.08
C GLN A 158 2.99 1.14 -3.16
N PHE A 159 3.74 1.95 -2.41
CA PHE A 159 3.26 3.04 -1.58
C PHE A 159 3.72 4.35 -2.21
N LEU A 160 2.79 5.29 -2.38
CA LEU A 160 3.05 6.61 -2.98
C LEU A 160 2.99 7.70 -1.91
N HIS A 161 3.87 8.69 -2.02
CA HIS A 161 3.78 9.91 -1.23
C HIS A 161 2.46 10.66 -1.55
N PRO A 162 1.82 11.34 -0.57
CA PRO A 162 0.59 12.13 -0.80
C PRO A 162 0.68 13.07 -2.00
N ASP A 163 1.77 13.84 -2.11
CA ASP A 163 2.01 14.82 -3.19
C ASP A 163 1.99 14.23 -4.61
N VAL A 164 2.21 12.92 -4.77
CA VAL A 164 2.20 12.24 -6.09
C VAL A 164 1.04 11.24 -6.22
N SER A 165 0.13 11.23 -5.26
CA SER A 165 -1.04 10.37 -5.24
C SER A 165 -2.21 11.03 -5.96
N ASN A 166 -2.86 10.27 -6.84
CA ASN A 166 -4.07 10.74 -7.51
C ASN A 166 -5.28 10.70 -6.57
N GLU A 167 -6.21 11.62 -6.75
CA GLU A 167 -7.53 11.53 -6.11
C GLU A 167 -8.33 10.34 -6.68
N LYS A 168 -9.27 9.82 -5.88
CA LYS A 168 -10.20 8.79 -6.34
C LYS A 168 -11.05 9.35 -7.49
N PRO A 169 -11.13 8.67 -8.66
CA PRO A 169 -12.03 9.07 -9.74
C PRO A 169 -13.49 9.15 -9.26
N GLN A 170 -14.22 10.16 -9.72
CA GLN A 170 -15.66 10.35 -9.43
C GLN A 170 -16.54 9.46 -10.31
#